data_AF-A0A9Y1BNB9-F1
#
_entry.id   AF-A0A9Y1BNB9-F1
#
_cell.length_a   1.000
_cell.length_b   1.000
_cell.length_c   1.000
_cell.angle_alpha   90.00
_cell.angle_beta   90.00
_cell.angle_gamma   90.00
#
_symmetry.space_group_name_H-M   'P 1'
#
loop_
_entity.id
_entity.type
_entity.pdbx_description
1 polymer ?
#
loop_
_entity_poly.entity_id
_entity_poly.type
_entity_poly.pdbx_seq_one_letter_code
_entity_poly.pdbx_strand_id
1 'polypeptide(L)'
;MTKRNKSKFDRITWIVTELIIGFAAAGYGVYGLFKGLPEQKIVHIIISSIGGVLLLLAFSQILILRVKKKRIKEIKHCPKCGVEVQKGDEHCRKCGEKLN
;
A
#
# COMPACT_ATOMS: atom_id res chain seq x y z
N MET A 1 8.40 -18.75 -22.52
CA MET A 1 8.15 -17.68 -21.54
C MET A 1 9.13 -17.79 -20.36
N THR A 2 10.03 -16.81 -20.24
CA THR A 2 10.63 -16.23 -19.00
C THR A 2 11.49 -17.08 -18.02
N LYS A 3 12.75 -17.39 -18.38
CA LYS A 3 13.83 -17.69 -17.41
C LYS A 3 14.36 -16.45 -16.65
N ARG A 4 14.00 -15.23 -17.09
CA ARG A 4 14.49 -13.94 -16.53
C ARG A 4 13.89 -13.57 -15.18
N ASN A 5 12.79 -14.21 -14.76
CA ASN A 5 12.03 -13.78 -13.56
C ASN A 5 12.46 -14.48 -12.25
N LYS A 6 13.24 -15.56 -12.32
CA LYS A 6 13.63 -16.35 -11.14
C LYS A 6 14.61 -15.57 -10.23
N SER A 7 15.63 -14.93 -10.80
CA SER A 7 16.63 -14.18 -10.01
C SER A 7 16.11 -12.89 -9.38
N LYS A 8 15.08 -12.27 -9.97
CA LYS A 8 14.40 -11.10 -9.36
C LYS A 8 13.51 -11.53 -8.21
N PHE A 9 12.82 -12.66 -8.34
CA PHE A 9 11.98 -13.20 -7.27
C PHE A 9 12.81 -13.54 -6.04
N ASP A 10 13.92 -14.26 -6.20
CA ASP A 10 14.82 -14.63 -5.10
C ASP A 10 15.41 -13.39 -4.37
N ARG A 11 15.72 -12.32 -5.11
CA ARG A 11 16.21 -11.06 -4.54
C ARG A 11 15.15 -10.36 -3.69
N ILE A 12 13.89 -10.36 -4.12
CA ILE A 12 12.80 -9.76 -3.36
C ILE A 12 12.57 -10.55 -2.07
N THR A 13 12.59 -11.88 -2.14
CA THR A 13 12.40 -12.74 -0.96
C THR A 13 13.51 -12.51 0.08
N TRP A 14 14.75 -12.34 -0.36
CA TRP A 14 15.89 -12.04 0.53
C TRP A 14 15.74 -10.66 1.22
N ILE A 15 15.38 -9.62 0.47
CA ILE A 15 15.14 -8.28 1.03
C ILE A 15 13.99 -8.29 2.04
N VAL A 16 12.90 -8.99 1.73
CA VAL A 16 11.74 -9.10 2.64
C VAL A 16 12.11 -9.84 3.92
N THR A 17 12.93 -10.88 3.81
CA THR A 17 13.40 -11.66 4.97
C THR A 17 14.27 -10.82 5.90
N GLU A 18 15.23 -10.07 5.35
CA GLU A 18 16.09 -9.15 6.11
C GLU A 18 15.28 -8.05 6.80
N LEU A 19 14.24 -7.52 6.14
CA LEU A 19 13.34 -6.53 6.74
C LEU A 19 12.60 -7.13 7.94
N ILE A 20 12.05 -8.34 7.80
CA ILE A 20 11.30 -9.03 8.87
C ILE A 20 12.22 -9.32 10.06
N ILE A 21 13.45 -9.79 9.81
CA ILE A 21 14.44 -10.06 10.87
C ILE A 21 14.83 -8.76 11.59
N GLY A 22 15.04 -7.66 10.84
CA GLY A 22 15.34 -6.35 11.42
C GLY A 22 14.21 -5.81 12.31
N PHE A 23 12.96 -5.93 11.87
CA PHE A 23 11.79 -5.55 12.66
C PHE A 23 11.62 -6.42 13.91
N ALA A 24 11.86 -7.73 13.81
CA ALA A 24 11.83 -8.64 14.94
C ALA A 24 12.92 -8.29 15.97
N ALA A 25 14.17 -8.09 15.52
CA ALA A 25 15.29 -7.76 16.40
C ALA A 25 15.13 -6.40 17.10
N ALA A 26 14.66 -5.37 16.37
CA ALA A 26 14.34 -4.06 16.94
C ALA A 26 13.18 -4.16 17.94
N GLY A 27 12.18 -4.99 17.63
CA GLY A 27 11.12 -5.38 18.55
C GLY A 27 11.71 -5.96 19.82
N TYR A 28 12.33 -7.15 19.76
CA TYR A 28 12.85 -7.87 20.92
C TYR A 28 13.88 -7.08 21.74
N GLY A 29 14.66 -6.20 21.13
CA GLY A 29 15.55 -5.28 21.85
C GLY A 29 14.80 -4.30 22.77
N VAL A 30 13.66 -3.77 22.30
CA VAL A 30 12.75 -2.94 23.12
C VAL A 30 12.13 -3.77 24.24
N TYR A 31 11.75 -5.04 24.00
CA TYR A 31 11.24 -5.94 25.05
C TYR A 31 12.28 -6.21 26.14
N GLY A 32 13.57 -6.26 25.78
CA GLY A 32 14.67 -6.48 26.74
C GLY A 32 14.97 -5.28 27.63
N LEU A 33 14.89 -4.05 27.09
CA LEU A 33 15.17 -2.82 27.84
C LEU A 33 14.10 -2.51 28.90
N PHE A 34 12.91 -3.06 28.74
CA PHE A 34 11.78 -2.88 29.65
C PHE A 34 11.71 -3.90 30.81
N LYS A 35 12.78 -4.69 31.06
CA LYS A 35 12.82 -5.74 32.11
C LYS A 35 12.85 -5.27 33.58
N GLY A 36 12.78 -3.97 33.86
CA GLY A 36 13.02 -3.42 35.20
C GLY A 36 11.81 -2.85 35.96
N LEU A 37 10.60 -2.78 35.39
CA LEU A 37 9.45 -2.14 36.05
C LEU A 37 8.32 -3.15 36.35
N PRO A 38 7.78 -3.24 37.58
CA PRO A 38 6.65 -4.11 37.92
C PRO A 38 5.28 -3.67 37.34
N GLU A 39 5.23 -2.57 36.58
CA GLU A 39 4.03 -2.03 35.89
C GLU A 39 3.86 -2.53 34.43
N GLN A 40 4.70 -3.48 34.00
CA GLN A 40 4.87 -3.91 32.60
C GLN A 40 3.67 -4.59 31.92
N LYS A 41 2.68 -5.10 32.68
CA LYS A 41 1.54 -5.80 32.05
C LYS A 41 0.56 -4.85 31.38
N ILE A 42 0.36 -3.66 31.95
CA ILE A 42 -0.61 -2.68 31.45
C ILE A 42 -0.13 -2.06 30.13
N VAL A 43 1.15 -1.70 30.04
CA VAL A 43 1.75 -1.10 28.83
C VAL A 43 1.64 -2.05 27.62
N HIS A 44 1.86 -3.35 27.83
CA HIS A 44 1.73 -4.36 26.79
C HIS A 44 0.30 -4.52 26.26
N ILE A 45 -0.68 -4.47 27.17
CA ILE A 45 -2.11 -4.53 26.85
C ILE A 45 -2.54 -3.28 26.08
N ILE A 46 -2.04 -2.11 26.50
CA ILE A 46 -2.32 -0.82 25.86
C ILE A 46 -1.75 -0.78 24.44
N ILE A 47 -0.49 -1.19 24.24
CA ILE A 47 0.14 -1.20 22.90
C ILE A 47 -0.59 -2.16 21.95
N SER A 48 -0.99 -3.33 22.43
CA SER A 48 -1.77 -4.30 21.63
C SER A 48 -3.15 -3.76 21.25
N SER A 49 -3.85 -3.13 22.21
CA SER A 49 -5.18 -2.54 21.98
C SER A 49 -5.13 -1.34 21.04
N ILE A 50 -4.20 -0.41 21.26
CA ILE A 50 -4.04 0.78 20.42
C ILE A 50 -3.62 0.38 19.01
N GLY A 51 -2.70 -0.58 18.87
CA GLY A 51 -2.26 -1.11 17.59
C GLY A 51 -3.42 -1.69 16.77
N GLY A 52 -4.26 -2.52 17.38
CA GLY A 52 -5.45 -3.08 16.72
C GLY A 52 -6.44 -2.02 16.25
N VAL A 53 -6.72 -1.02 17.09
CA VAL A 53 -7.65 0.08 16.76
C VAL A 53 -7.10 0.93 15.60
N LEU A 54 -5.82 1.30 15.63
CA LEU A 54 -5.17 2.05 14.53
C LEU A 54 -5.22 1.27 13.21
N LEU A 55 -5.01 -0.05 13.25
CA LEU A 55 -5.04 -0.92 12.07
C LEU A 55 -6.45 -1.01 11.46
N LEU A 56 -7.48 -1.15 12.30
CA LEU A 56 -8.88 -1.12 11.88
C LEU A 56 -9.28 0.22 11.26
N LEU A 57 -8.88 1.33 11.87
CA LEU A 57 -9.14 2.68 11.34
C LEU A 57 -8.43 2.89 9.99
N ALA A 58 -7.17 2.49 9.87
CA ALA A 58 -6.42 2.56 8.62
C ALA A 58 -7.07 1.71 7.52
N PHE A 59 -7.51 0.48 7.85
CA PHE A 59 -8.20 -0.39 6.91
C PHE A 59 -9.52 0.22 6.41
N SER A 60 -10.31 0.82 7.32
CA SER A 60 -11.55 1.54 6.99
C SER A 60 -11.31 2.70 6.02
N GLN A 61 -10.29 3.55 6.29
CA GLN A 61 -9.91 4.65 5.40
C GLN A 61 -9.47 4.16 4.01
N ILE A 62 -8.68 3.08 3.94
CA ILE A 62 -8.23 2.49 2.66
C ILE A 62 -9.42 2.02 1.83
N LEU A 63 -10.42 1.38 2.44
CA LEU A 63 -11.63 0.96 1.74
C LEU A 63 -12.41 2.15 1.16
N ILE A 64 -12.59 3.21 1.95
CA ILE A 64 -13.28 4.44 1.52
C ILE A 64 -12.55 5.11 0.35
N LEU A 65 -11.22 5.21 0.42
CA LEU A 65 -10.41 5.81 -0.64
C LEU A 65 -10.43 5.00 -1.94
N ARG A 66 -10.48 3.66 -1.87
CA ARG A 66 -10.66 2.80 -3.05
C ARG A 66 -12.00 3.05 -3.75
N VAL A 67 -13.07 3.29 -2.98
CA VAL A 67 -14.38 3.66 -3.53
C VAL A 67 -14.33 5.05 -4.18
N LYS A 68 -13.71 6.04 -3.53
CA LYS A 68 -13.58 7.40 -4.08
C LYS A 68 -12.74 7.46 -5.36
N LYS A 69 -11.59 6.77 -5.42
CA LYS A 69 -10.71 6.79 -6.62
C LYS A 69 -11.41 6.28 -7.88
N LYS A 70 -12.37 5.36 -7.77
CA LYS A 70 -13.17 4.91 -8.93
C LYS A 70 -14.10 6.00 -9.49
N ARG A 71 -14.45 7.01 -8.70
CA ARG A 71 -15.51 7.99 -9.04
C ARG A 71 -14.97 9.26 -9.70
N ILE A 72 -13.66 9.49 -9.71
CA ILE A 72 -13.02 10.68 -10.30
C ILE A 72 -12.25 10.27 -11.56
N LYS A 73 -12.95 9.72 -12.55
CA LYS A 73 -12.46 9.72 -13.92
C LYS A 73 -13.18 10.85 -14.62
N GLU A 74 -12.55 12.02 -14.63
CA GLU A 74 -13.12 13.16 -15.34
C GLU A 74 -13.25 12.79 -16.82
N ILE A 75 -14.44 12.96 -17.37
CA ILE A 75 -14.71 12.67 -18.78
C ILE A 75 -14.36 13.94 -19.56
N LYS A 76 -13.51 13.81 -20.58
CA LYS A 76 -13.25 14.85 -21.58
C LYS A 76 -13.85 14.41 -22.91
N HIS A 77 -14.03 15.34 -23.84
CA HIS A 77 -14.36 15.02 -25.22
C HIS A 77 -13.11 15.09 -26.08
N CYS A 78 -12.95 14.16 -27.01
CA CYS A 78 -11.89 14.21 -28.00
C CYS A 78 -12.11 15.42 -28.94
N PRO A 79 -11.11 16.29 -29.13
CA PRO A 79 -11.27 17.48 -29.98
C PRO A 79 -11.49 17.16 -31.46
N LYS A 80 -11.10 15.96 -31.93
CA LYS A 80 -11.20 15.56 -33.35
C LYS A 80 -12.52 14.89 -33.71
N CYS A 81 -13.03 14.01 -32.86
CA CYS A 81 -14.20 13.19 -33.17
C CYS A 81 -15.37 13.37 -32.20
N GLY A 82 -15.20 14.19 -31.14
CA GLY A 82 -16.23 14.49 -30.14
C GLY A 82 -16.55 13.36 -29.16
N VAL A 83 -15.93 12.18 -29.30
CA VAL A 83 -16.22 11.04 -28.42
C VAL A 83 -15.76 11.29 -26.99
N GLU A 84 -16.51 10.76 -26.04
CA GLU A 84 -16.14 10.78 -24.62
C GLU A 84 -14.88 9.92 -24.38
N VAL A 85 -13.90 10.52 -23.72
CA VAL A 85 -12.61 9.93 -23.37
C VAL A 85 -12.32 10.17 -21.89
N GLN A 86 -11.69 9.21 -21.21
CA GLN A 86 -11.38 9.36 -19.79
C GLN A 86 -10.12 10.22 -19.65
N LYS A 87 -10.09 11.18 -18.72
CA LYS A 87 -8.87 11.91 -18.38
C LYS A 87 -7.80 10.91 -17.94
N GLY A 88 -6.74 10.79 -18.74
CA GLY A 88 -5.66 9.83 -18.58
C GLY A 88 -5.51 8.84 -19.73
N ASP A 89 -6.46 8.78 -20.67
CA ASP A 89 -6.27 8.07 -21.94
C ASP A 89 -5.31 8.87 -22.83
N GLU A 90 -4.17 8.28 -23.24
CA GLU A 90 -3.18 8.95 -24.12
C GLU A 90 -3.64 9.05 -25.58
N HIS A 91 -4.55 8.17 -25.99
CA HIS A 91 -5.06 8.06 -27.35
C HIS A 91 -6.57 7.83 -27.33
N CYS A 92 -7.26 8.46 -28.27
CA CYS A 92 -8.68 8.28 -28.44
C CYS A 92 -9.00 6.90 -29.03
N ARG A 93 -9.81 6.10 -28.34
CA ARG A 93 -10.18 4.73 -28.76
C ARG A 93 -10.97 4.65 -30.07
N LYS A 94 -11.62 5.75 -30.47
CA LYS A 94 -12.46 5.79 -31.69
C LYS A 94 -11.71 6.24 -32.95
N CYS A 95 -10.85 7.26 -32.84
CA CYS A 95 -10.19 7.88 -33.98
C CYS A 95 -8.66 7.74 -33.98
N GLY A 96 -8.06 7.18 -32.92
CA GLY A 96 -6.61 6.98 -32.79
C GLY A 96 -5.82 8.26 -32.51
N GLU A 97 -6.49 9.41 -32.38
CA GLU A 97 -5.83 10.70 -32.16
C GLU A 97 -5.19 10.78 -30.77
N LYS A 98 -4.02 11.41 -30.68
CA LYS A 98 -3.30 11.59 -29.41
C LYS A 98 -3.97 12.68 -28.58
N LEU A 99 -4.39 12.33 -27.37
CA LEU A 99 -5.07 13.23 -26.43
C LEU A 99 -4.01 13.90 -25.55
N ASN A 100 -3.38 14.95 -26.08
CA ASN A 100 -2.41 15.75 -25.34
C ASN A 100 -3.07 17.03 -24.81
#